data_AF-A0A5B0RML7-F1
#
_entry.id   AF-A0A5B0RML7-F1
#
_cell.length_a   1.000
_cell.length_b   1.000
_cell.length_c   1.000
_cell.angle_alpha   90.00
_cell.angle_beta   90.00
_cell.angle_gamma   90.00
#
_symmetry.space_group_name_H-M   'P 1'
#
loop_
_entity.id
_entity.type
_entity.pdbx_description
1 polymer ?
#
loop_
_entity_poly.entity_id
_entity_poly.type
_entity_poly.pdbx_seq_one_letter_code
_entity_poly.pdbx_strand_id
1 'polypeptide(L)'
;MRSRLATTTKLINRAKSHSLDSAVHQGGGLIDAFCAVWTNTTISVPGLVLNDSVSFRANQEFTIFNNGTGVFNYTLIHRPAVTLETFSSDTKYGRPDINPSFSTQSAVAQISPEKFSLPPGSSQVVKVNFLPPQNLDPRWLAVYSGFIVMASDAECQSHNVPYYGVVGSLKEQQILDRGPNENKTASYPYLAYKKKKEPSKDGNNSTDTKVKAQPPLNTTFVWDLKAHNTTIIHFRTLFGTRLLRADVLPGNSFLSNATSSKDFEKLFRGSRLLGLIPDSDTVSLSRSRFAIIALRDDQDE
;
A
#
# COMPACT_ATOMS: atom_id res chain seq x y z
N MET A 1 20.33 -4.92 -12.70
CA MET A 1 20.64 -5.18 -11.27
C MET A 1 19.39 -5.46 -10.43
N ARG A 2 18.40 -4.55 -10.33
CA ARG A 2 17.17 -4.76 -9.54
C ARG A 2 16.45 -6.09 -9.81
N SER A 3 16.23 -6.46 -11.07
CA SER A 3 15.57 -7.72 -11.44
C SER A 3 16.33 -8.95 -10.91
N ARG A 4 17.66 -8.98 -11.03
CA ARG A 4 18.49 -10.07 -10.51
C ARG A 4 18.35 -10.20 -8.99
N LEU A 5 18.52 -9.10 -8.25
CA LEU A 5 18.35 -9.08 -6.79
C LEU A 5 16.96 -9.53 -6.32
N ALA A 6 15.91 -9.22 -7.08
CA ALA A 6 14.53 -9.56 -6.73
C ALA A 6 14.15 -11.01 -7.08
N THR A 7 14.88 -11.65 -8.00
CA THR A 7 14.51 -12.96 -8.56
C THR A 7 15.47 -14.08 -8.18
N THR A 8 16.75 -13.80 -7.90
CA THR A 8 17.71 -14.78 -7.37
C THR A 8 17.64 -14.83 -5.83
N THR A 9 16.45 -15.06 -5.30
CA THR A 9 16.17 -15.02 -3.86
C THR A 9 15.97 -16.41 -3.30
N LYS A 10 16.05 -16.55 -1.98
CA LYS A 10 15.60 -17.75 -1.26
C LYS A 10 14.22 -17.48 -0.67
N LEU A 11 13.25 -18.31 -1.02
CA LEU A 11 11.90 -18.18 -0.48
C LEU A 11 11.88 -18.56 1.00
N ILE A 12 11.21 -17.74 1.80
CA ILE A 12 11.14 -17.85 3.26
C ILE A 12 9.82 -18.52 3.65
N ASN A 13 9.92 -19.52 4.51
CA ASN A 13 8.75 -20.10 5.17
C ASN A 13 8.35 -19.26 6.38
N ARG A 14 7.07 -19.26 6.71
CA ARG A 14 6.59 -18.62 7.92
C ARG A 14 7.21 -19.30 9.15
N ALA A 15 7.46 -18.52 10.20
CA ALA A 15 7.96 -19.05 11.46
C ALA A 15 7.06 -20.19 11.98
N LYS A 16 7.68 -21.32 12.35
CA LYS A 16 7.00 -22.52 12.87
C LYS A 16 5.98 -23.16 11.91
N SER A 17 6.07 -22.91 10.60
CA SER A 17 5.20 -23.50 9.57
C SER A 17 6.01 -23.93 8.35
N HIS A 18 5.50 -24.93 7.63
CA HIS A 18 6.05 -25.34 6.33
C HIS A 18 5.49 -24.52 5.15
N SER A 19 4.51 -23.64 5.39
CA SER A 19 3.95 -22.77 4.37
C SER A 19 4.87 -21.58 4.10
N LEU A 20 4.97 -21.19 2.82
CA LEU A 20 5.64 -19.96 2.41
C LEU A 20 4.97 -18.75 3.05
N ASP A 21 5.78 -17.78 3.48
CA ASP A 21 5.28 -16.49 3.95
C ASP A 21 4.69 -15.68 2.78
N SER A 22 3.78 -14.75 3.06
CA SER A 22 3.10 -13.99 2.01
C SER A 22 4.10 -13.12 1.24
N ALA A 23 3.98 -13.06 -0.08
CA ALA A 23 4.89 -12.25 -0.91
C ALA A 23 4.77 -10.75 -0.60
N VAL A 24 3.67 -10.29 -0.01
CA VAL A 24 3.56 -8.89 0.45
C VAL A 24 4.40 -8.62 1.71
N HIS A 25 4.78 -9.65 2.45
CA HIS A 25 5.67 -9.54 3.62
C HIS A 25 7.13 -9.81 3.24
N GLN A 26 7.42 -10.92 2.57
CA GLN A 26 8.80 -11.31 2.22
C GLN A 26 9.31 -10.73 0.88
N GLY A 27 8.44 -10.06 0.10
CA GLY A 27 8.77 -9.60 -1.24
C GLY A 27 9.09 -10.77 -2.19
N GLY A 28 10.20 -10.65 -2.92
CA GLY A 28 10.74 -11.74 -3.73
C GLY A 28 11.39 -12.86 -2.89
N GLY A 29 11.60 -12.66 -1.60
CA GLY A 29 12.32 -13.57 -0.70
C GLY A 29 13.62 -12.96 -0.15
N LEU A 30 14.39 -13.79 0.59
CA LEU A 30 15.68 -13.39 1.14
C LEU A 30 16.70 -13.18 0.00
N ILE A 31 17.40 -12.06 0.04
CA ILE A 31 18.43 -11.71 -0.93
C ILE A 31 19.59 -12.73 -0.90
N ASP A 32 19.99 -13.21 -2.08
CA ASP A 32 21.23 -13.95 -2.29
C ASP A 32 22.14 -13.11 -3.19
N ALA A 33 23.02 -12.33 -2.57
CA ALA A 33 23.90 -11.41 -3.29
C ALA A 33 24.89 -12.15 -4.20
N PHE A 34 25.31 -13.36 -3.81
CA PHE A 34 26.22 -14.18 -4.60
C PHE A 34 25.54 -14.60 -5.90
N CYS A 35 24.36 -15.23 -5.82
CA CYS A 35 23.64 -15.61 -7.02
C CYS A 35 23.13 -14.41 -7.83
N ALA A 36 22.83 -13.28 -7.18
CA ALA A 36 22.47 -12.06 -7.88
C ALA A 36 23.61 -11.53 -8.76
N VAL A 37 24.89 -11.74 -8.40
CA VAL A 37 26.08 -11.32 -9.17
C VAL A 37 26.52 -12.37 -10.19
N TRP A 38 26.31 -13.65 -9.91
CA TRP A 38 26.75 -14.75 -10.79
C TRP A 38 25.71 -15.27 -11.76
N THR A 39 24.43 -14.94 -11.58
CA THR A 39 23.41 -15.33 -12.55
C THR A 39 23.69 -14.71 -13.93
N ASN A 40 23.44 -15.49 -14.99
CA ASN A 40 23.52 -15.03 -16.36
C ASN A 40 22.12 -14.84 -16.96
N THR A 41 21.09 -15.05 -16.15
CA THR A 41 19.70 -14.97 -16.57
C THR A 41 19.06 -13.70 -16.01
N THR A 42 18.29 -13.02 -16.84
CA THR A 42 17.51 -11.84 -16.44
C THR A 42 16.03 -12.09 -16.69
N ILE A 43 15.20 -11.68 -15.74
CA ILE A 43 13.74 -11.76 -15.83
C ILE A 43 13.18 -10.37 -16.14
N SER A 44 12.24 -10.26 -17.07
CA SER A 44 11.69 -8.96 -17.52
C SER A 44 10.93 -8.20 -16.44
N VAL A 45 10.34 -8.90 -15.46
CA VAL A 45 9.55 -8.31 -14.37
C VAL A 45 10.04 -8.77 -12.99
N PRO A 46 9.95 -7.91 -11.96
CA PRO A 46 10.32 -8.28 -10.60
C PRO A 46 9.17 -8.95 -9.81
N GLY A 47 7.97 -9.03 -10.39
CA GLY A 47 6.77 -9.57 -9.76
C GLY A 47 5.53 -9.35 -10.63
N LEU A 48 4.46 -10.09 -10.34
CA LEU A 48 3.19 -10.05 -11.06
C LEU A 48 2.08 -9.49 -10.16
N VAL A 49 1.44 -8.41 -10.60
CA VAL A 49 0.36 -7.77 -9.83
C VAL A 49 -0.97 -8.17 -10.44
N LEU A 50 -1.75 -8.95 -9.70
CA LEU A 50 -3.04 -9.49 -10.13
C LEU A 50 -4.20 -8.55 -9.84
N ASN A 51 -3.95 -7.45 -9.13
CA ASN A 51 -4.93 -6.47 -8.65
C ASN A 51 -5.98 -7.09 -7.70
N ASP A 52 -7.08 -6.37 -7.48
CA ASP A 52 -8.23 -6.76 -6.68
C ASP A 52 -9.28 -7.48 -7.55
N SER A 53 -10.36 -7.99 -6.94
CA SER A 53 -11.39 -8.77 -7.66
C SER A 53 -12.09 -7.97 -8.76
N VAL A 54 -12.27 -6.66 -8.56
CA VAL A 54 -12.94 -5.77 -9.52
C VAL A 54 -12.07 -5.49 -10.74
N SER A 55 -10.74 -5.42 -10.56
CA SER A 55 -9.78 -5.12 -11.63
C SER A 55 -8.83 -6.28 -11.92
N PHE A 56 -9.30 -7.52 -11.70
CA PHE A 56 -8.47 -8.71 -11.71
C PHE A 56 -7.76 -8.93 -13.04
N ARG A 57 -6.45 -9.18 -12.98
CA ARG A 57 -5.61 -9.44 -14.16
C ARG A 57 -5.15 -10.89 -14.18
N ALA A 58 -6.03 -11.76 -14.67
CA ALA A 58 -5.82 -13.20 -14.75
C ALA A 58 -4.59 -13.59 -15.61
N ASN A 59 -4.49 -13.00 -16.79
CA ASN A 59 -3.43 -13.31 -17.75
C ASN A 59 -2.21 -12.42 -17.51
N GLN A 60 -1.08 -13.04 -17.22
CA GLN A 60 0.20 -12.39 -17.03
C GLN A 60 1.24 -13.06 -17.92
N GLU A 61 2.29 -12.32 -18.27
CA GLU A 61 3.44 -12.88 -18.96
C GLU A 61 4.72 -12.20 -18.51
N PHE A 62 5.82 -12.95 -18.63
CA PHE A 62 7.16 -12.42 -18.44
C PHE A 62 8.13 -13.16 -19.34
N THR A 63 9.33 -12.59 -19.50
CA THR A 63 10.35 -13.12 -20.39
C THR A 63 11.60 -13.43 -19.61
N ILE A 64 12.17 -14.59 -19.89
CA ILE A 64 13.41 -15.10 -19.31
C ILE A 64 14.48 -14.97 -20.40
N PHE A 65 15.54 -14.22 -20.12
CA PHE A 65 16.64 -13.97 -21.04
C PHE A 65 17.89 -14.69 -20.55
N ASN A 66 18.52 -15.49 -21.41
CA ASN A 66 19.82 -16.07 -21.15
C ASN A 66 20.91 -15.19 -21.75
N ASN A 67 21.60 -14.42 -20.91
CA ASN A 67 22.69 -13.53 -21.30
C ASN A 67 24.05 -14.23 -21.17
N GLY A 68 24.07 -15.52 -20.84
CA GLY A 68 25.27 -16.33 -20.70
C GLY A 68 25.66 -17.04 -21.99
N THR A 69 26.69 -17.87 -21.88
CA THR A 69 27.26 -18.66 -22.97
C THR A 69 26.85 -20.12 -22.96
N GLY A 70 26.19 -20.59 -21.90
CA GLY A 70 25.70 -21.97 -21.74
C GLY A 70 24.19 -22.09 -21.95
N VAL A 71 23.70 -23.31 -22.18
CA VAL A 71 22.26 -23.62 -22.22
C VAL A 71 21.75 -23.82 -20.79
N PHE A 72 20.60 -23.26 -20.45
CA PHE A 72 19.94 -23.48 -19.16
C PHE A 72 18.62 -24.22 -19.34
N ASN A 73 18.42 -25.30 -18.59
CA ASN A 73 17.16 -26.03 -18.57
C ASN A 73 16.30 -25.55 -17.40
N TYR A 74 15.05 -25.22 -17.69
CA TYR A 74 14.12 -24.70 -16.72
C TYR A 74 12.91 -25.61 -16.55
N THR A 75 12.51 -25.81 -15.29
CA THR A 75 11.19 -26.31 -14.91
C THR A 75 10.49 -25.25 -14.06
N LEU A 76 9.32 -24.81 -14.51
CA LEU A 76 8.53 -23.81 -13.82
C LEU A 76 7.52 -24.46 -12.90
N ILE A 77 7.48 -23.99 -11.66
CA ILE A 77 6.69 -24.56 -10.58
C ILE A 77 5.91 -23.43 -9.91
N HIS A 78 4.60 -23.59 -9.81
CA HIS A 78 3.76 -22.73 -8.99
C HIS A 78 3.91 -23.10 -7.51
N ARG A 79 4.24 -22.13 -6.67
CA ARG A 79 4.37 -22.29 -5.21
C ARG A 79 3.46 -21.28 -4.51
N PRO A 80 2.26 -21.67 -4.05
CA PRO A 80 1.38 -20.77 -3.34
C PRO A 80 1.99 -20.38 -1.98
N ALA A 81 1.80 -19.12 -1.60
CA ALA A 81 2.09 -18.60 -0.28
C ALA A 81 0.79 -18.43 0.52
N VAL A 82 0.92 -18.15 1.81
CA VAL A 82 -0.26 -17.98 2.66
C VAL A 82 -1.10 -16.77 2.23
N THR A 83 -2.41 -16.95 2.31
CA THR A 83 -3.40 -15.87 2.15
C THR A 83 -3.70 -15.23 3.50
N LEU A 84 -3.70 -13.89 3.53
CA LEU A 84 -3.92 -13.08 4.73
C LEU A 84 -5.27 -12.38 4.65
N GLU A 85 -6.18 -12.66 5.57
CA GLU A 85 -7.42 -11.91 5.74
C GLU A 85 -7.12 -10.67 6.57
N THR A 86 -7.13 -9.50 5.92
CA THR A 86 -6.64 -8.26 6.52
C THR A 86 -7.66 -7.59 7.43
N PHE A 87 -8.91 -8.06 7.39
CA PHE A 87 -10.01 -7.63 8.24
C PHE A 87 -10.76 -8.86 8.75
N SER A 88 -11.49 -8.67 9.84
CA SER A 88 -12.33 -9.66 10.49
C SER A 88 -13.61 -9.01 11.02
N SER A 89 -14.48 -9.79 11.65
CA SER A 89 -15.65 -9.25 12.36
C SER A 89 -15.27 -8.33 13.53
N ASP A 90 -14.06 -8.49 14.07
CA ASP A 90 -13.57 -7.73 15.22
C ASP A 90 -12.83 -6.44 14.81
N THR A 91 -12.62 -6.24 13.51
CA THR A 91 -11.97 -5.04 12.99
C THR A 91 -12.74 -3.78 13.36
N LYS A 92 -12.02 -2.77 13.87
CA LYS A 92 -12.60 -1.50 14.31
C LYS A 92 -12.16 -0.35 13.43
N TYR A 93 -13.10 0.55 13.13
CA TYR A 93 -12.83 1.81 12.42
C TYR A 93 -12.21 1.62 11.03
N GLY A 94 -12.44 0.47 10.38
CA GLY A 94 -11.87 0.17 9.06
C GLY A 94 -10.35 0.02 9.06
N ARG A 95 -9.71 -0.23 10.21
CA ARG A 95 -8.26 -0.41 10.31
C ARG A 95 -7.89 -1.87 10.05
N PRO A 96 -6.95 -2.17 9.14
CA PRO A 96 -6.47 -3.54 8.98
C PRO A 96 -5.98 -4.13 10.30
N ASP A 97 -6.26 -5.42 10.51
CA ASP A 97 -5.87 -6.14 11.71
C ASP A 97 -4.33 -6.24 11.77
N ILE A 98 -3.75 -5.96 12.94
CA ILE A 98 -2.29 -5.99 13.15
C ILE A 98 -1.74 -7.41 12.96
N ASN A 99 -2.53 -8.41 13.35
CA ASN A 99 -2.23 -9.82 13.21
C ASN A 99 -3.34 -10.47 12.39
N PRO A 100 -3.31 -10.36 11.05
CA PRO A 100 -4.37 -10.88 10.18
C PRO A 100 -4.50 -12.41 10.33
N SER A 101 -5.73 -12.93 10.17
CA SER A 101 -5.95 -14.37 10.10
C SER A 101 -5.39 -14.94 8.80
N PHE A 102 -5.09 -16.23 8.82
CA PHE A 102 -4.54 -16.95 7.69
C PHE A 102 -5.58 -17.89 7.11
N SER A 103 -5.66 -17.92 5.78
CA SER A 103 -6.45 -18.90 5.05
C SER A 103 -5.56 -19.89 4.30
N THR A 104 -6.03 -21.13 4.16
CA THR A 104 -5.41 -22.17 3.33
C THR A 104 -5.79 -22.04 1.85
N GLN A 105 -6.78 -21.21 1.53
CA GLN A 105 -7.17 -20.94 0.15
C GLN A 105 -6.06 -20.17 -0.57
N SER A 106 -5.75 -20.54 -1.80
CA SER A 106 -4.72 -19.91 -2.61
C SER A 106 -5.14 -19.80 -4.07
N ALA A 107 -4.47 -18.93 -4.82
CA ALA A 107 -4.67 -18.85 -6.26
C ALA A 107 -4.08 -20.09 -6.95
N VAL A 108 -4.64 -20.46 -8.08
CA VAL A 108 -4.06 -21.46 -8.99
C VAL A 108 -3.35 -20.72 -10.12
N ALA A 109 -2.15 -21.17 -10.50
CA ALA A 109 -1.42 -20.62 -11.65
C ALA A 109 -1.18 -21.71 -12.70
N GLN A 110 -1.72 -21.49 -13.89
CA GLN A 110 -1.50 -22.35 -15.06
C GLN A 110 -0.37 -21.74 -15.88
N ILE A 111 0.74 -22.46 -16.04
CA ILE A 111 1.99 -21.94 -16.62
C ILE A 111 2.21 -22.55 -18.01
N SER A 112 2.66 -21.75 -18.97
CA SER A 112 3.02 -22.23 -20.31
C SER A 112 4.19 -21.45 -20.91
N PRO A 113 5.28 -22.12 -21.35
CA PRO A 113 5.59 -23.54 -21.14
C PRO A 113 6.03 -23.82 -19.69
N GLU A 114 5.75 -25.02 -19.18
CA GLU A 114 6.24 -25.46 -17.85
C GLU A 114 7.69 -25.91 -17.87
N LYS A 115 8.19 -26.40 -19.02
CA LYS A 115 9.57 -26.88 -19.17
C LYS A 115 10.13 -26.46 -20.50
N PHE A 116 11.38 -26.00 -20.52
CA PHE A 116 12.08 -25.64 -21.75
C PHE A 116 13.59 -25.57 -21.52
N SER A 117 14.34 -25.67 -22.62
CA SER A 117 15.77 -25.37 -22.68
C SER A 117 15.96 -23.99 -23.28
N LEU A 118 16.83 -23.18 -22.67
CA LEU A 118 17.08 -21.80 -23.07
C LEU A 118 18.52 -21.65 -23.58
N PRO A 119 18.73 -21.59 -24.91
CA PRO A 119 20.06 -21.43 -25.48
C PRO A 119 20.71 -20.08 -25.13
N PRO A 120 22.04 -19.98 -25.28
CA PRO A 120 22.78 -18.72 -25.15
C PRO A 120 22.18 -17.61 -26.01
N GLY A 121 22.10 -16.39 -25.48
CA GLY A 121 21.59 -15.21 -26.18
C GLY A 121 20.10 -15.24 -26.54
N SER A 122 19.38 -16.30 -26.16
CA SER A 122 17.96 -16.49 -26.48
C SER A 122 17.06 -16.06 -25.32
N SER A 123 15.77 -15.92 -25.62
CA SER A 123 14.75 -15.57 -24.64
C SER A 123 13.52 -16.48 -24.77
N GLN A 124 12.88 -16.79 -23.64
CA GLN A 124 11.61 -17.51 -23.60
C GLN A 124 10.53 -16.65 -22.96
N VAL A 125 9.38 -16.52 -23.62
CA VAL A 125 8.18 -15.93 -23.04
C VAL A 125 7.42 -17.00 -22.28
N VAL A 126 7.07 -16.70 -21.03
CA VAL A 126 6.25 -17.52 -20.15
C VAL A 126 4.93 -16.81 -19.94
N LYS A 127 3.83 -17.51 -20.22
CA LYS A 127 2.47 -17.08 -19.94
C LYS A 127 1.95 -17.78 -18.70
N VAL A 128 1.28 -17.02 -17.84
CA VAL A 128 0.69 -17.53 -16.61
C VAL A 128 -0.76 -17.04 -16.54
N ASN A 129 -1.69 -17.99 -16.50
CA ASN A 129 -3.11 -17.71 -16.26
C ASN A 129 -3.45 -18.03 -14.82
N PHE A 130 -3.93 -17.03 -14.08
CA PHE A 130 -4.27 -17.14 -12.67
C PHE A 130 -5.78 -17.30 -12.47
N LEU A 131 -6.14 -18.21 -11.57
CA LEU A 131 -7.48 -18.29 -10.98
C LEU A 131 -7.38 -17.82 -9.52
N PRO A 132 -8.20 -16.85 -9.08
CA PRO A 132 -8.15 -16.35 -7.71
C PRO A 132 -8.64 -17.43 -6.74
N PRO A 133 -8.23 -17.35 -5.45
CA PRO A 133 -8.75 -18.26 -4.43
C PRO A 133 -10.28 -18.17 -4.34
N GLN A 134 -10.92 -19.32 -4.11
CA GLN A 134 -12.37 -19.42 -3.94
C GLN A 134 -12.74 -19.46 -2.45
N ASN A 135 -14.01 -19.23 -2.14
CA ASN A 135 -14.56 -19.36 -0.79
C ASN A 135 -13.92 -18.43 0.27
N LEU A 136 -13.56 -17.22 -0.14
CA LEU A 136 -13.12 -16.15 0.76
C LEU A 136 -14.17 -15.03 0.77
N ASP A 137 -14.43 -14.44 1.93
CA ASP A 137 -15.34 -13.30 2.02
C ASP A 137 -14.63 -12.02 1.53
N PRO A 138 -15.12 -11.36 0.47
CA PRO A 138 -14.50 -10.15 -0.07
C PRO A 138 -14.47 -8.97 0.92
N ARG A 139 -15.26 -9.00 1.99
CA ARG A 139 -15.21 -7.99 3.06
C ARG A 139 -13.90 -8.02 3.85
N TRP A 140 -13.20 -9.15 3.87
CA TRP A 140 -11.94 -9.31 4.61
C TRP A 140 -10.71 -8.84 3.85
N LEU A 141 -10.87 -8.40 2.60
CA LEU A 141 -9.79 -7.97 1.71
C LEU A 141 -8.60 -8.94 1.75
N ALA A 142 -8.89 -10.22 1.50
CA ALA A 142 -7.90 -11.27 1.66
C ALA A 142 -6.78 -11.10 0.62
N VAL A 143 -5.55 -10.90 1.09
CA VAL A 143 -4.36 -10.76 0.26
C VAL A 143 -3.78 -12.14 0.02
N TYR A 144 -3.91 -12.65 -1.20
CA TYR A 144 -3.35 -13.92 -1.62
C TYR A 144 -2.09 -13.69 -2.45
N SER A 145 -1.15 -14.63 -2.36
CA SER A 145 0.14 -14.50 -3.05
C SER A 145 0.79 -15.85 -3.32
N GLY A 146 1.92 -15.82 -4.00
CA GLY A 146 2.76 -16.98 -4.23
C GLY A 146 3.90 -16.65 -5.17
N PHE A 147 4.54 -17.68 -5.71
CA PHE A 147 5.72 -17.56 -6.54
C PHE A 147 5.62 -18.46 -7.76
N ILE A 148 6.08 -17.95 -8.89
CA ILE A 148 6.44 -18.75 -10.06
C ILE A 148 7.94 -19.02 -9.95
N VAL A 149 8.29 -20.24 -9.59
CA VAL A 149 9.67 -20.70 -9.39
C VAL A 149 10.19 -21.25 -10.70
N MET A 150 11.28 -20.70 -11.21
CA MET A 150 12.03 -21.23 -12.35
C MET A 150 13.20 -22.04 -11.80
N ALA A 151 12.99 -23.34 -11.63
CA ALA A 151 14.01 -24.25 -11.14
C ALA A 151 14.99 -24.62 -12.27
N SER A 152 16.27 -24.54 -11.95
CA SER A 152 17.38 -24.96 -12.82
C SER A 152 18.44 -25.63 -11.96
N ASP A 153 19.04 -26.70 -12.49
CA ASP A 153 20.12 -27.43 -11.84
C ASP A 153 21.47 -26.67 -11.94
N ALA A 154 21.54 -25.64 -12.79
CA ALA A 154 22.73 -24.81 -12.93
C ALA A 154 22.86 -23.83 -11.74
N GLU A 155 24.09 -23.70 -11.24
CA GLU A 155 24.39 -22.85 -10.10
C GLU A 155 23.95 -21.40 -10.35
N CYS A 156 23.21 -20.85 -9.38
CA CYS A 156 22.68 -19.48 -9.43
C CYS A 156 21.79 -19.15 -10.64
N GLN A 157 21.24 -20.17 -11.32
CA GLN A 157 20.26 -19.99 -12.39
C GLN A 157 18.83 -20.28 -11.97
N SER A 158 18.57 -20.59 -10.70
CA SER A 158 17.20 -20.68 -10.18
C SER A 158 16.66 -19.28 -9.82
N HIS A 159 15.42 -19.01 -10.22
CA HIS A 159 14.77 -17.71 -10.04
C HIS A 159 13.35 -17.85 -9.48
N ASN A 160 12.85 -16.80 -8.82
CA ASN A 160 11.47 -16.71 -8.34
C ASN A 160 10.85 -15.39 -8.78
N VAL A 161 9.62 -15.44 -9.29
CA VAL A 161 8.80 -14.24 -9.53
C VAL A 161 7.61 -14.26 -8.57
N PRO A 162 7.53 -13.34 -7.60
CA PRO A 162 6.37 -13.26 -6.72
C PRO A 162 5.14 -12.77 -7.49
N TYR A 163 3.96 -13.23 -7.08
CA TYR A 163 2.69 -12.64 -7.49
C TYR A 163 1.83 -12.34 -6.26
N TYR A 164 0.92 -11.37 -6.38
CA TYR A 164 -0.09 -11.11 -5.36
C TYR A 164 -1.35 -10.50 -5.95
N GLY A 165 -2.47 -10.69 -5.25
CA GLY A 165 -3.74 -10.07 -5.52
C GLY A 165 -4.58 -9.95 -4.26
N VAL A 166 -5.74 -9.29 -4.36
CA VAL A 166 -6.67 -9.08 -3.25
C VAL A 166 -8.04 -9.64 -3.63
N VAL A 167 -8.66 -10.40 -2.74
CA VAL A 167 -10.08 -10.75 -2.86
C VAL A 167 -10.91 -9.62 -2.26
N GLY A 168 -11.74 -8.99 -3.06
CA GLY A 168 -12.54 -7.82 -2.69
C GLY A 168 -12.31 -6.62 -3.61
N SER A 169 -12.82 -5.46 -3.22
CA SER A 169 -12.74 -4.20 -3.97
C SER A 169 -11.95 -3.18 -3.17
N LEU A 170 -10.75 -2.80 -3.65
CA LEU A 170 -9.95 -1.76 -3.00
C LEU A 170 -10.55 -0.36 -3.26
N LYS A 171 -11.28 -0.19 -4.35
CA LYS A 171 -11.92 1.09 -4.71
C LYS A 171 -13.12 1.42 -3.82
N GLU A 172 -13.79 0.42 -3.27
CA GLU A 172 -14.92 0.59 -2.35
C GLU A 172 -14.49 0.83 -0.89
N GLN A 173 -13.18 0.81 -0.61
CA GLN A 173 -12.69 0.98 0.75
C GLN A 173 -12.73 2.43 1.21
N GLN A 174 -13.06 2.61 2.49
CA GLN A 174 -12.99 3.92 3.13
C GLN A 174 -11.53 4.40 3.16
N ILE A 175 -11.28 5.55 2.54
CA ILE A 175 -9.91 6.10 2.46
C ILE A 175 -9.45 6.65 3.81
N LEU A 176 -10.36 7.25 4.59
CA LEU A 176 -10.03 7.95 5.83
C LEU A 176 -10.44 7.15 7.05
N ASP A 177 -9.53 7.11 8.02
CA ASP A 177 -9.80 6.58 9.34
C ASP A 177 -10.76 7.52 10.09
N ARG A 178 -11.83 6.93 10.63
CA ARG A 178 -12.83 7.63 11.47
C ARG A 178 -12.73 7.26 12.95
N GLY A 179 -11.73 6.47 13.32
CA GLY A 179 -11.52 6.04 14.70
C GLY A 179 -10.71 7.01 15.54
N PRO A 180 -10.53 6.70 16.83
CA PRO A 180 -9.81 7.53 17.77
C PRO A 180 -8.32 7.62 17.44
N ASN A 181 -7.70 8.76 17.73
CA ASN A 181 -6.25 8.93 17.78
C ASN A 181 -5.63 8.09 18.92
N GLU A 182 -4.29 8.04 18.96
CA GLU A 182 -3.55 7.18 19.91
C GLU A 182 -3.92 7.45 21.38
N ASN A 183 -4.09 8.72 21.73
CA ASN A 183 -4.45 9.15 23.09
C ASN A 183 -5.96 9.10 23.37
N LYS A 184 -6.79 8.67 22.41
CA LYS A 184 -8.26 8.63 22.49
C LYS A 184 -8.90 9.97 22.87
N THR A 185 -8.28 11.09 22.49
CA THR A 185 -8.78 12.44 22.77
C THR A 185 -9.65 12.99 21.64
N ALA A 186 -9.52 12.47 20.42
CA ALA A 186 -10.32 12.82 19.26
C ALA A 186 -10.38 11.67 18.26
N SER A 187 -11.39 11.67 17.40
CA SER A 187 -11.45 10.82 16.21
C SER A 187 -10.90 11.54 14.98
N TYR A 188 -10.28 10.80 14.08
CA TYR A 188 -9.84 11.34 12.79
C TYR A 188 -11.03 11.58 11.83
N PRO A 189 -10.91 12.53 10.88
CA PRO A 189 -9.98 13.66 10.92
C PRO A 189 -10.42 14.69 11.99
N TYR A 190 -9.46 15.43 12.56
CA TYR A 190 -9.76 16.52 13.50
C TYR A 190 -8.82 17.73 13.31
N LEU A 191 -9.28 18.90 13.72
CA LEU A 191 -8.49 20.13 13.71
C LEU A 191 -7.78 20.34 15.04
N ALA A 192 -6.59 20.91 15.03
CA ALA A 192 -5.90 21.41 16.22
C ALA A 192 -5.09 22.66 15.86
N TYR A 193 -4.73 23.47 16.86
CA TYR A 193 -3.78 24.56 16.64
C TYR A 193 -2.36 24.02 16.46
N LYS A 194 -1.55 24.71 15.65
CA LYS A 194 -0.13 24.38 15.50
C LYS A 194 0.57 24.49 16.86
N LYS A 195 1.34 23.47 17.21
CA LYS A 195 2.15 23.47 18.43
C LYS A 195 3.15 24.64 18.38
N LYS A 196 3.11 25.53 19.38
CA LYS A 196 4.15 26.55 19.58
C LYS A 196 5.34 25.88 20.27
N LYS A 197 6.55 26.06 19.75
CA LYS A 197 7.77 25.71 20.49
C LYS A 197 7.88 26.69 21.66
N GLU A 198 7.79 26.20 22.89
CA GLU A 198 8.14 27.02 24.05
C GLU A 198 9.68 27.14 24.12
N PRO A 199 10.23 28.34 24.37
CA PRO A 199 11.65 28.49 24.62
C PRO A 199 12.03 27.72 25.89
N SER A 200 13.12 26.94 25.83
CA SER A 200 13.68 26.27 27.00
C SER A 200 13.95 27.30 28.09
N LYS A 201 13.30 27.16 29.25
CA LYS A 201 13.50 28.08 30.39
C LYS A 201 14.83 27.88 31.12
N ASP A 202 15.54 26.80 30.83
CA ASP A 202 16.84 26.51 31.41
C ASP A 202 17.85 26.32 30.27
N GLY A 203 18.96 27.05 30.32
CA GLY A 203 20.04 27.06 29.33
C GLY A 203 20.83 25.75 29.22
N ASN A 204 20.14 24.61 29.27
CA ASN A 204 20.68 23.31 28.97
C ASN A 204 20.17 22.92 27.58
N ASN A 205 21.08 22.63 26.66
CA ASN A 205 20.78 22.17 25.29
C ASN A 205 20.21 20.74 25.31
N SER A 206 19.08 20.54 25.99
CA SER A 206 18.26 19.34 25.82
C SER A 206 17.48 19.51 24.54
N THR A 207 17.69 18.61 23.59
CA THR A 207 16.90 18.49 22.35
C THR A 207 15.43 18.11 22.61
N ASP A 208 15.05 17.90 23.87
CA ASP A 208 13.72 17.47 24.28
C ASP A 208 12.95 18.64 24.92
N THR A 209 12.62 19.64 24.09
CA THR A 209 11.64 20.66 24.49
C THR A 209 10.28 19.98 24.62
N LYS A 210 9.71 19.92 25.83
CA LYS A 210 8.36 19.39 26.06
C LYS A 210 7.35 20.26 25.32
N VAL A 211 7.02 19.88 24.08
CA VAL A 211 6.02 20.56 23.29
C VAL A 211 4.64 20.20 23.84
N LYS A 212 3.91 21.17 24.40
CA LYS A 212 2.55 20.95 24.92
C LYS A 212 1.62 20.56 23.76
N ALA A 213 1.03 19.37 23.84
CA ALA A 213 0.05 18.91 22.86
C ALA A 213 -1.17 19.85 22.88
N GLN A 214 -1.55 20.35 21.70
CA GLN A 214 -2.74 21.18 21.56
C GLN A 214 -3.98 20.28 21.58
N PRO A 215 -5.04 20.66 22.32
CA PRO A 215 -6.27 19.88 22.34
C PRO A 215 -6.94 19.90 20.96
N PRO A 216 -7.70 18.84 20.63
CA PRO A 216 -8.50 18.82 19.42
C PRO A 216 -9.62 19.87 19.49
N LEU A 217 -9.84 20.55 18.37
CA LEU A 217 -10.92 21.51 18.16
C LEU A 217 -12.17 20.72 17.75
N ASN A 218 -12.81 20.10 18.74
CA ASN A 218 -13.98 19.21 18.57
C ASN A 218 -15.33 19.91 18.84
N THR A 219 -15.32 21.18 19.22
CA THR A 219 -16.52 22.01 19.44
C THR A 219 -16.49 23.25 18.57
N THR A 220 -17.64 23.91 18.41
CA THR A 220 -17.73 25.20 17.73
C THR A 220 -16.80 26.21 18.40
N PHE A 221 -15.90 26.82 17.63
CA PHE A 221 -14.97 27.83 18.12
C PHE A 221 -14.91 29.02 17.16
N VAL A 222 -14.57 30.19 17.71
CA VAL A 222 -14.22 31.37 16.90
C VAL A 222 -12.72 31.37 16.69
N TRP A 223 -12.29 31.40 15.43
CA TRP A 223 -10.87 31.41 15.10
C TRP A 223 -10.28 32.81 15.33
N ASP A 224 -9.60 32.99 16.45
CA ASP A 224 -8.78 34.18 16.71
C ASP A 224 -7.42 34.05 16.00
N LEU A 225 -7.33 34.66 14.83
CA LEU A 225 -6.10 34.70 14.00
C LEU A 225 -4.93 35.41 14.70
N LYS A 226 -5.18 36.31 15.67
CA LYS A 226 -4.13 36.99 16.42
C LYS A 226 -3.50 36.05 17.45
N ALA A 227 -4.31 35.22 18.11
CA ALA A 227 -3.83 34.24 19.08
C ALA A 227 -3.21 33.00 18.41
N HIS A 228 -3.86 32.51 17.35
CA HIS A 228 -3.49 31.29 16.63
C HIS A 228 -3.50 31.56 15.12
N ASN A 229 -2.34 31.92 14.58
CA ASN A 229 -2.19 32.19 13.15
C ASN A 229 -2.16 30.93 12.27
N THR A 230 -2.14 29.72 12.86
CA THR A 230 -2.04 28.45 12.12
C THR A 230 -2.84 27.33 12.77
N THR A 231 -3.63 26.61 11.98
CA THR A 231 -4.32 25.35 12.31
C THR A 231 -3.77 24.20 11.51
N ILE A 232 -3.87 22.98 12.04
CA ILE A 232 -3.44 21.74 11.42
C ILE A 232 -4.64 20.78 11.36
N ILE A 233 -4.83 20.08 10.24
CA ILE A 233 -5.72 18.91 10.18
C ILE A 233 -4.87 17.69 10.49
N HIS A 234 -5.28 16.97 11.53
CA HIS A 234 -4.82 15.63 11.79
C HIS A 234 -5.76 14.66 11.09
N PHE A 235 -5.22 13.85 10.19
CA PHE A 235 -5.95 12.79 9.51
C PHE A 235 -5.06 11.56 9.36
N ARG A 236 -5.69 10.40 9.20
CA ARG A 236 -5.00 9.16 8.85
C ARG A 236 -5.74 8.50 7.69
N THR A 237 -4.99 8.09 6.67
CA THR A 237 -5.53 7.30 5.58
C THR A 237 -5.42 5.82 5.92
N LEU A 238 -6.49 5.07 5.66
CA LEU A 238 -6.53 3.61 5.73
C LEU A 238 -6.04 2.99 4.42
N PHE A 239 -6.40 3.60 3.29
CA PHE A 239 -6.02 3.16 1.95
C PHE A 239 -5.42 4.32 1.14
N GLY A 240 -4.64 3.97 0.12
CA GLY A 240 -4.09 4.93 -0.82
C GLY A 240 -5.17 5.51 -1.72
N THR A 241 -5.06 6.80 -2.05
CA THR A 241 -5.85 7.45 -3.08
C THR A 241 -4.95 8.27 -4.00
N ARG A 242 -5.33 8.41 -5.27
CA ARG A 242 -4.59 9.22 -6.26
C ARG A 242 -4.64 10.71 -5.92
N LEU A 243 -5.76 11.17 -5.35
CA LEU A 243 -5.98 12.54 -4.96
C LEU A 243 -6.77 12.53 -3.64
N LEU A 244 -6.24 13.22 -2.64
CA LEU A 244 -6.95 13.55 -1.41
C LEU A 244 -7.02 15.07 -1.30
N ARG A 245 -8.23 15.57 -1.04
CA ARG A 245 -8.58 16.99 -1.05
C ARG A 245 -9.30 17.21 0.32
N ALA A 246 -8.84 18.13 1.20
CA ALA A 246 -9.44 18.48 2.50
C ALA A 246 -9.45 20.02 2.75
N ASP A 247 -10.55 20.62 3.23
CA ASP A 247 -10.82 22.09 3.23
C ASP A 247 -11.43 22.41 4.57
N VAL A 248 -11.17 23.63 5.02
CA VAL A 248 -11.89 24.22 6.13
C VAL A 248 -12.91 25.21 5.57
N LEU A 249 -14.17 24.98 5.93
CA LEU A 249 -15.27 25.87 5.62
C LEU A 249 -15.75 26.55 6.90
N PRO A 250 -16.28 27.79 6.82
CA PRO A 250 -17.01 28.39 7.92
C PRO A 250 -18.19 27.50 8.34
N GLY A 251 -18.50 27.43 9.64
CA GLY A 251 -19.62 26.62 10.14
C GLY A 251 -20.99 27.01 9.58
N ASN A 252 -21.13 28.22 9.03
CA ASN A 252 -22.33 28.73 8.37
C ASN A 252 -22.28 28.63 6.83
N SER A 253 -21.39 27.81 6.27
CA SER A 253 -21.25 27.63 4.83
C SER A 253 -22.38 26.76 4.24
N PHE A 254 -22.83 27.12 3.04
CA PHE A 254 -23.85 26.37 2.28
C PHE A 254 -23.21 25.75 1.03
N LEU A 255 -23.30 24.44 0.89
CA LEU A 255 -22.80 23.72 -0.28
C LEU A 255 -23.91 23.58 -1.33
N SER A 256 -23.64 24.02 -2.54
CA SER A 256 -24.50 23.83 -3.71
C SER A 256 -24.17 22.52 -4.44
N ASN A 257 -25.05 22.08 -5.33
CA ASN A 257 -24.80 20.92 -6.20
C ASN A 257 -23.89 21.23 -7.41
N ALA A 258 -23.34 22.44 -7.50
CA ALA A 258 -22.49 22.82 -8.62
C ALA A 258 -21.12 22.11 -8.58
N THR A 259 -20.83 21.29 -9.60
CA THR A 259 -19.55 20.60 -9.80
C THR A 259 -18.58 21.37 -10.71
N SER A 260 -19.07 22.38 -11.42
CA SER A 260 -18.28 23.29 -12.26
C SER A 260 -17.64 24.38 -11.39
N SER A 261 -16.37 24.18 -10.99
CA SER A 261 -15.57 25.21 -10.32
C SER A 261 -14.46 25.69 -11.27
N LYS A 262 -14.64 26.87 -11.87
CA LYS A 262 -13.57 27.56 -12.61
C LYS A 262 -12.50 28.18 -11.67
N ASP A 263 -12.78 28.24 -10.37
CA ASP A 263 -11.95 28.84 -9.32
C ASP A 263 -11.74 27.86 -8.14
N PHE A 264 -11.20 26.68 -8.43
CA PHE A 264 -11.07 25.58 -7.46
C PHE A 264 -10.17 25.89 -6.25
N GLU A 265 -9.32 26.92 -6.36
CA GLU A 265 -8.45 27.45 -5.30
C GLU A 265 -9.18 28.40 -4.33
N LYS A 266 -10.38 28.89 -4.69
CA LYS A 266 -11.12 29.91 -3.91
C LYS A 266 -12.52 29.44 -3.51
N LEU A 267 -13.10 28.52 -4.28
CA LEU A 267 -14.49 28.10 -4.14
C LEU A 267 -14.60 26.57 -4.25
N PHE A 268 -15.35 25.97 -3.32
CA PHE A 268 -15.78 24.57 -3.40
C PHE A 268 -17.29 24.48 -3.28
N ARG A 269 -17.95 23.86 -4.27
CA ARG A 269 -19.41 23.71 -4.34
C ARG A 269 -20.16 25.02 -4.01
N GLY A 270 -19.68 26.16 -4.48
CA GLY A 270 -20.31 27.48 -4.26
C GLY A 270 -20.03 28.13 -2.90
N SER A 271 -19.27 27.48 -2.01
CA SER A 271 -18.79 28.07 -0.75
C SER A 271 -17.36 28.60 -0.88
N ARG A 272 -17.10 29.76 -0.25
CA ARG A 272 -15.76 30.36 -0.20
C ARG A 272 -14.85 29.59 0.75
N LEU A 273 -13.66 29.25 0.28
CA LEU A 273 -12.63 28.59 1.07
C LEU A 273 -11.98 29.60 2.03
N LEU A 274 -11.74 29.19 3.28
CA LEU A 274 -10.98 29.99 4.25
C LEU A 274 -9.48 29.98 3.95
N GLY A 275 -9.00 28.95 3.26
CA GLY A 275 -7.62 28.79 2.82
C GLY A 275 -7.18 27.33 2.81
N LEU A 276 -6.05 27.07 2.15
CA LEU A 276 -5.37 25.77 2.20
C LEU A 276 -4.67 25.64 3.56
N ILE A 277 -4.78 24.49 4.22
CA ILE A 277 -3.96 24.23 5.40
C ILE A 277 -2.57 23.79 4.92
N PRO A 278 -1.50 24.54 5.24
CA PRO A 278 -0.19 24.33 4.64
C PRO A 278 0.56 23.09 5.15
N ASP A 279 0.20 22.56 6.32
CA ASP A 279 0.96 21.50 6.99
C ASP A 279 0.06 20.33 7.40
N SER A 280 0.41 19.10 6.97
CA SER A 280 -0.06 17.85 7.58
C SER A 280 1.11 17.13 8.25
N ASP A 281 0.95 16.74 9.52
CA ASP A 281 1.97 15.99 10.29
C ASP A 281 2.12 14.52 9.85
N THR A 282 1.71 14.17 8.63
CA THR A 282 1.78 12.80 8.12
C THR A 282 3.20 12.44 7.67
N VAL A 283 3.99 11.87 8.57
CA VAL A 283 5.35 11.37 8.30
C VAL A 283 5.36 10.13 7.39
N SER A 284 4.20 9.50 7.14
CA SER A 284 4.08 8.21 6.44
C SER A 284 3.89 8.28 4.92
N LEU A 285 3.68 9.45 4.31
CA LEU A 285 3.27 9.56 2.90
C LEU A 285 4.07 10.61 2.10
N SER A 286 5.32 10.31 1.79
CA SER A 286 6.16 11.12 0.89
C SER A 286 5.78 11.03 -0.61
N ARG A 287 4.71 10.31 -1.00
CA ARG A 287 4.45 9.97 -2.43
C ARG A 287 3.25 10.66 -3.09
N SER A 288 2.52 11.51 -2.37
CA SER A 288 1.39 12.24 -2.95
C SER A 288 1.80 13.69 -3.19
N ARG A 289 1.61 14.21 -4.42
CA ARG A 289 1.67 15.68 -4.62
C ARG A 289 0.45 16.27 -3.91
N PHE A 290 0.67 16.91 -2.77
CA PHE A 290 -0.38 17.47 -1.93
C PHE A 290 -1.04 18.68 -2.62
N ALA A 291 -2.35 18.64 -2.74
CA ALA A 291 -3.22 19.80 -2.94
C ALA A 291 -4.46 19.59 -2.07
N ILE A 292 -4.52 20.32 -0.97
CA ILE A 292 -5.41 20.10 0.18
C ILE A 292 -6.70 20.90 -0.03
N ILE A 293 -7.81 20.28 -0.48
CA ILE A 293 -9.08 21.02 -0.69
C ILE A 293 -10.42 20.16 -0.46
N ALA A 294 -11.20 20.28 0.62
CA ALA A 294 -12.52 19.73 1.10
C ALA A 294 -12.83 18.23 1.17
N LEU A 295 -13.27 17.80 2.37
CA LEU A 295 -14.14 16.63 2.58
C LEU A 295 -15.49 17.06 3.16
N ARG A 296 -16.55 16.82 2.38
CA ARG A 296 -17.89 16.49 2.88
C ARG A 296 -18.43 15.44 1.93
N ASP A 297 -18.76 14.26 2.45
CA ASP A 297 -19.51 13.25 1.72
C ASP A 297 -20.84 13.07 2.46
N ASP A 298 -21.92 13.41 1.76
CA ASP A 298 -23.28 13.34 2.25
C ASP A 298 -23.70 11.86 2.30
N GLN A 299 -23.89 11.33 3.51
CA GLN A 299 -24.62 10.08 3.74
C GLN A 299 -25.71 10.38 4.78
N ASP A 300 -26.81 10.96 4.28
CA ASP A 300 -28.15 10.78 4.82
C ASP A 300 -28.98 10.17 3.68
N GLU A 301 -29.04 8.84 3.65
CA GLU A 301 -30.28 8.05 3.55
C GLU A 301 -30.03 6.66 4.16
#